data_AF-X1HJ58-F1
#
_entry.id   AF-X1HJ58-F1
#
_cell.length_a   1.000
_cell.length_b   1.000
_cell.length_c   1.000
_cell.angle_alpha   90.00
_cell.angle_beta   90.00
_cell.angle_gamma   90.00
#
_symmetry.space_group_name_H-M   'P 1'
#
loop_
_entity.id
_entity.type
_entity.pdbx_description
1 polymer ?
#
loop_
_entity_poly.entity_id
_entity_poly.type
_entity_poly.pdbx_seq_one_letter_code
_entity_poly.pdbx_strand_id
1 'polypeptide(L)'
;MKAIVLFSMIFVFFTIVSGAEINVYFTHSVDTTYANTTPAQGNVELDKKLINRIVQAQYSIDFCFQDIKRQNIVDSLISVFNRGVEIYIEDNITNL
;
A
#
# COMPACT_ATOMS: atom_id res chain seq x y z
N MET A 1 -21.92 -12.06 -51.99
CA MET A 1 -22.28 -11.92 -50.57
C MET A 1 -21.08 -12.37 -49.74
N LYS A 2 -20.46 -11.47 -48.97
CA LYS A 2 -19.35 -11.80 -48.05
C LYS A 2 -19.86 -11.63 -46.63
N ALA A 3 -19.94 -12.72 -45.87
CA ALA A 3 -20.31 -12.67 -44.46
C ALA A 3 -19.11 -12.16 -43.65
N ILE A 4 -19.30 -11.04 -42.97
CA ILE A 4 -18.38 -10.54 -41.94
C ILE A 4 -18.80 -11.18 -40.62
N VAL A 5 -17.96 -12.05 -40.08
CA VAL A 5 -18.14 -12.63 -38.74
C VAL A 5 -17.53 -11.66 -37.73
N LEU A 6 -18.37 -10.96 -36.97
CA LEU A 6 -17.96 -10.13 -35.84
C LEU A 6 -17.61 -11.05 -34.66
N PHE A 7 -16.32 -11.25 -34.41
CA PHE A 7 -15.84 -12.00 -33.25
C PHE A 7 -15.92 -11.08 -32.02
N SER A 8 -16.98 -11.25 -31.21
CA SER A 8 -17.13 -10.57 -29.94
C SER A 8 -16.03 -11.04 -28.97
N MET A 9 -15.02 -10.20 -28.73
CA MET A 9 -14.05 -10.42 -27.65
C MET A 9 -14.70 -10.03 -26.33
N ILE A 10 -15.28 -11.02 -25.64
CA ILE A 10 -15.58 -10.90 -24.21
C ILE A 10 -14.24 -10.94 -23.46
N PHE A 11 -13.76 -9.77 -23.03
CA PHE A 11 -12.63 -9.68 -22.10
C PHE A 11 -13.13 -10.05 -20.70
N VAL A 12 -12.85 -11.28 -20.26
CA VAL A 12 -13.05 -11.69 -18.87
C VAL A 12 -11.89 -11.13 -18.05
N PHE A 13 -12.15 -10.06 -17.30
CA PHE A 13 -11.19 -9.57 -16.30
C PHE A 13 -11.21 -10.54 -15.11
N PHE A 14 -10.18 -11.40 -15.04
CA PHE A 14 -9.93 -12.21 -13.86
C PHE A 14 -9.30 -11.31 -12.79
N THR A 15 -10.02 -10.99 -11.72
CA THR A 15 -9.45 -10.33 -10.55
C THR A 15 -8.61 -11.36 -9.80
N ILE A 16 -7.29 -11.19 -9.81
CA ILE A 16 -6.41 -11.94 -8.93
C ILE A 16 -6.75 -11.49 -7.51
N VAL A 17 -7.34 -12.37 -6.71
CA VAL A 17 -7.45 -12.16 -5.26
C VAL A 17 -6.04 -12.32 -4.71
N SER A 18 -5.30 -11.23 -4.57
CA SER A 18 -4.06 -11.24 -3.80
C SER A 18 -4.43 -11.46 -2.34
N GLY A 19 -3.93 -12.54 -1.72
CA GLY A 19 -4.09 -12.77 -0.29
C GLY A 19 -3.46 -11.64 0.55
N ALA A 20 -3.75 -11.63 1.85
CA ALA A 20 -3.12 -10.69 2.78
C ALA A 20 -1.60 -10.95 2.84
N GLU A 21 -0.81 -9.94 2.50
CA GLU A 21 0.66 -9.99 2.53
C GLU A 21 1.19 -9.21 3.72
N ILE A 22 1.96 -9.88 4.60
CA ILE A 22 2.68 -9.23 5.70
C ILE A 22 4.10 -8.92 5.24
N ASN A 23 4.44 -7.64 5.22
CA ASN A 23 5.78 -7.17 4.89
C ASN A 23 6.47 -6.60 6.14
N VAL A 24 7.69 -7.06 6.41
CA VAL A 24 8.47 -6.64 7.60
C VAL A 24 9.75 -5.94 7.15
N TYR A 25 9.96 -4.74 7.66
CA TYR A 25 11.00 -3.81 7.26
C TYR A 25 11.75 -3.26 8.47
N PHE A 26 13.06 -3.06 8.33
CA PHE A 26 13.90 -2.43 9.34
C PHE A 26 14.72 -1.29 8.73
N THR A 27 14.82 -0.16 9.44
CA THR A 27 15.64 0.99 9.03
C THR A 27 17.14 0.77 9.27
N HIS A 28 17.50 -0.36 9.87
CA HIS A 28 18.88 -0.73 10.20
C HIS A 28 19.21 -2.12 9.64
N SER A 29 20.50 -2.43 9.58
CA SER A 29 20.98 -3.77 9.24
C SER A 29 20.35 -4.81 10.17
N VAL A 30 20.00 -5.96 9.61
CA VAL A 30 19.43 -7.09 10.35
C VAL A 30 20.43 -8.22 10.34
N ASP A 31 20.67 -8.81 11.51
CA ASP A 31 21.40 -10.08 11.61
C ASP A 31 20.43 -11.24 11.36
N THR A 32 20.57 -11.90 10.21
CA THR A 32 19.68 -12.98 9.78
C THR A 32 19.99 -14.33 10.44
N THR A 33 21.03 -14.41 11.29
CA THR A 33 21.39 -15.68 11.97
C THR A 33 20.48 -16.03 13.13
N TYR A 34 19.69 -15.06 13.62
CA TYR A 34 18.82 -15.22 14.80
C TYR A 34 17.37 -15.60 14.46
N ALA A 35 16.96 -15.63 13.18
CA ALA A 35 15.60 -15.96 12.77
C ALA A 35 15.54 -16.68 11.40
N ASN A 36 14.87 -17.83 11.35
CA ASN A 36 14.83 -18.73 10.17
C ASN A 36 13.52 -18.68 9.35
N THR A 37 12.53 -17.88 9.76
CA THR A 37 11.18 -17.95 9.17
C THR A 37 11.00 -17.00 7.99
N THR A 38 11.33 -15.72 8.18
CA THR A 38 11.27 -14.71 7.12
C THR A 38 12.42 -13.72 7.30
N PRO A 39 13.41 -13.69 6.39
CA PRO A 39 14.48 -12.70 6.45
C PRO A 39 13.86 -11.32 6.25
N ALA A 40 14.01 -10.46 7.25
CA ALA A 40 13.53 -9.10 7.11
C ALA A 40 14.51 -8.24 6.30
N GLN A 41 13.97 -7.27 5.58
CA GLN A 41 14.79 -6.33 4.80
C GLN A 41 15.27 -5.21 5.72
N GLY A 42 16.59 -5.19 5.98
CA GLY A 42 17.25 -4.12 6.71
C GLY A 42 17.70 -2.96 5.81
N ASN A 43 18.11 -1.85 6.44
CA ASN A 43 18.57 -0.62 5.80
C ASN A 43 17.62 -0.08 4.72
N VAL A 44 16.31 -0.24 4.93
CA VAL A 44 15.32 0.24 3.96
C VAL A 44 14.92 1.68 4.23
N GLU A 45 14.67 2.42 3.15
CA GLU A 45 13.98 3.72 3.20
C GLU A 45 12.49 3.49 3.52
N LEU A 46 12.17 3.39 4.81
CA LEU A 46 10.83 3.03 5.27
C LEU A 46 9.75 3.98 4.73
N ASP A 47 10.05 5.28 4.67
CA ASP A 47 9.14 6.29 4.09
C ASP A 47 8.74 5.93 2.66
N LYS A 48 9.71 5.55 1.82
CA LYS A 48 9.47 5.19 0.42
C LYS A 48 8.61 3.93 0.30
N LYS A 49 8.86 2.93 1.15
CA LYS A 49 8.06 1.71 1.20
C LYS A 49 6.61 2.00 1.62
N LEU A 50 6.43 2.83 2.64
CA LEU A 50 5.12 3.22 3.13
C LEU A 50 4.35 4.05 2.10
N ILE A 51 4.98 5.07 1.50
CA ILE A 51 4.38 5.89 0.44
C ILE A 51 3.94 5.01 -0.73
N ASN A 52 4.79 4.09 -1.18
CA ASN A 52 4.45 3.16 -2.26
C ASN A 52 3.20 2.32 -1.93
N ARG A 53 3.02 1.94 -0.65
CA ARG A 53 1.84 1.19 -0.22
C ARG A 53 0.59 2.08 -0.16
N ILE A 54 0.73 3.30 0.34
CA ILE A 54 -0.36 4.30 0.41
C ILE A 54 -0.89 4.57 -1.00
N VAL A 55 -0.02 4.93 -1.95
CA VAL A 55 -0.47 5.32 -3.30
C VAL A 55 -1.15 4.19 -4.07
N GLN A 56 -0.91 2.93 -3.71
CA GLN A 56 -1.56 1.75 -4.30
C GLN A 56 -2.95 1.46 -3.75
N ALA A 57 -3.37 2.07 -2.63
CA ALA A 57 -4.68 1.84 -2.04
C ALA A 57 -5.81 2.26 -3.00
N GLN A 58 -6.87 1.45 -3.08
CA GLN A 58 -8.00 1.67 -4.00
C GLN A 58 -9.32 1.99 -3.29
N TYR A 59 -9.46 1.62 -2.03
CA TYR A 59 -10.75 1.66 -1.32
C TYR A 59 -10.65 2.43 0.00
N SER A 60 -9.85 1.92 0.94
CA SER A 60 -9.66 2.55 2.25
C SER A 60 -8.23 2.42 2.77
N ILE A 61 -7.87 3.27 3.72
CA ILE A 61 -6.67 3.20 4.55
C ILE A 61 -7.06 3.47 6.01
N ASP A 62 -6.75 2.52 6.88
CA ASP A 62 -6.76 2.73 8.33
C ASP A 62 -5.35 3.07 8.79
N PHE A 63 -5.20 4.24 9.42
CA PHE A 63 -3.90 4.81 9.70
C PHE A 63 -3.77 5.22 11.17
N CYS A 64 -2.90 4.52 11.90
CA CYS A 64 -2.62 4.80 13.32
C CYS A 64 -1.14 5.16 13.46
N PHE A 65 -0.85 6.35 13.96
CA PHE A 65 0.53 6.80 14.16
C PHE A 65 0.60 7.79 15.34
N GLN A 66 1.72 7.77 16.07
CA GLN A 66 1.88 8.60 17.27
C GLN A 66 2.14 10.08 16.97
N ASP A 67 3.05 10.41 16.04
CA ASP A 67 3.37 11.80 15.65
C ASP A 67 4.00 11.85 14.25
N ILE A 68 3.19 12.06 13.20
CA ILE A 68 3.72 12.18 11.83
C ILE A 68 4.33 13.56 11.59
N LYS A 69 5.66 13.58 11.50
CA LYS A 69 6.43 14.77 11.10
C LYS A 69 6.89 14.76 9.65
N ARG A 70 6.57 13.69 8.91
CA ARG A 70 7.09 13.45 7.57
C ARG A 70 6.08 13.90 6.52
N GLN A 71 6.28 15.11 6.02
CA GLN A 71 5.35 15.76 5.10
C GLN A 71 5.08 14.92 3.83
N ASN A 72 6.08 14.23 3.29
CA ASN A 72 5.92 13.34 2.14
C ASN A 72 4.92 12.19 2.38
N ILE A 73 4.81 11.69 3.61
CA ILE A 73 3.80 10.69 3.97
C ILE A 73 2.42 11.34 4.01
N VAL A 74 2.30 12.51 4.63
CA VAL A 74 1.04 13.29 4.68
C VAL A 74 0.54 13.63 3.27
N ASP A 75 1.43 14.15 2.42
CA ASP A 75 1.12 14.49 1.04
C ASP A 75 0.62 13.26 0.25
N SER A 76 1.21 12.08 0.51
CA SER A 76 0.75 10.84 -0.11
C SER A 76 -0.66 10.43 0.33
N LEU A 77 -0.99 10.61 1.62
CA LEU A 77 -2.34 10.37 2.15
C LEU A 77 -3.36 11.34 1.52
N ILE A 78 -3.02 12.63 1.44
CA ILE A 78 -3.84 13.64 0.76
C ILE A 78 -4.05 13.26 -0.72
N SER A 79 -3.01 12.78 -1.40
CA SER A 79 -3.09 12.41 -2.83
C SER A 79 -4.09 11.29 -3.10
N VAL A 80 -4.21 10.31 -2.19
CA VAL A 80 -5.16 9.19 -2.36
C VAL A 80 -6.56 9.54 -1.87
N PHE A 81 -6.68 10.38 -0.84
CA PHE A 81 -7.95 10.97 -0.44
C PHE A 81 -8.59 11.75 -1.60
N ASN A 82 -7.80 12.57 -2.31
CA ASN A 82 -8.26 13.31 -3.49
C ASN A 82 -8.70 12.41 -4.66
N ARG A 83 -8.27 11.15 -4.69
CA ARG A 83 -8.73 10.13 -5.64
C ARG A 83 -10.00 9.40 -5.19
N GLY A 84 -10.50 9.69 -3.99
CA GLY A 84 -11.69 9.06 -3.41
C GLY A 84 -11.42 7.85 -2.51
N VAL A 85 -10.17 7.63 -2.07
CA VAL A 85 -9.87 6.60 -1.06
C VAL A 85 -10.32 7.10 0.31
N GLU A 86 -11.08 6.28 1.03
CA GLU A 86 -11.51 6.58 2.40
C GLU A 86 -10.31 6.48 3.36
N ILE A 87 -10.15 7.46 4.26
CA ILE A 87 -9.05 7.44 5.23
C ILE A 87 -9.62 7.59 6.63
N TYR A 88 -9.35 6.60 7.48
CA TYR A 88 -9.59 6.66 8.91
C TYR A 88 -8.25 6.88 9.62
N ILE A 89 -8.19 7.91 10.48
CA ILE A 89 -6.98 8.23 11.25
C ILE A 89 -7.29 8.06 12.73
N GLU A 90 -6.59 7.14 13.38
CA GLU A 90 -6.54 7.06 14.84
C GLU A 90 -5.28 7.77 15.32
N ASP A 91 -5.45 9.02 15.77
CA ASP A 91 -4.40 9.79 16.41
C ASP A 91 -4.58 9.69 17.94
N ASN A 92 -3.50 9.38 18.66
CA ASN A 92 -3.49 9.40 20.13
C ASN A 92 -3.24 10.82 20.67
N ILE A 93 -3.01 11.81 19.80
CA ILE A 93 -2.88 13.21 20.16
C ILE A 93 -4.25 13.89 19.99
N THR A 94 -4.89 14.06 21.14
CA THR A 94 -6.05 14.92 21.40
C THR A 94 -6.19 16.15 20.50
N ASN A 95 -7.41 16.26 19.94
CA ASN A 95 -8.11 17.48 19.54
C ASN A 95 -7.54 18.28 18.36
N LEU A 96 -8.16 18.08 17.19
CA LEU A 96 -8.43 19.18 16.25
C LEU A 96 -9.48 20.12 16.85
#